data_AF-A0A9D1LAE8-F1
#
_entry.id   AF-A0A9D1LAE8-F1
#
_cell.length_a   1.000
_cell.length_b   1.000
_cell.length_c   1.000
_cell.angle_alpha   90.00
_cell.angle_beta   90.00
_cell.angle_gamma   90.00
#
_symmetry.space_group_name_H-M   'P 1'
#
loop_
_entity.id
_entity.type
_entity.pdbx_description
1 polymer ?
#
loop_
_entity_poly.entity_id
_entity_poly.type
_entity_poly.pdbx_seq_one_letter_code
_entity_poly.pdbx_strand_id
1 'polypeptide(L)' 'MRTKLIYSNIEDSPGYGAGSGDTERYEYECPCGKGKIVEEHDNIPGFRDHDVYISCEECRKKYTLDTSKGVRNWELIEK' A
#
# COMPACT_ATOMS: atom_id res chain seq x y z
N MET A 1 -6.43 10.89 -7.16
CA MET A 1 -5.06 11.47 -7.19
C MET A 1 -4.05 10.46 -6.64
N ARG A 2 -2.87 10.35 -7.26
CA ARG A 2 -1.76 9.53 -6.73
C ARG A 2 -0.62 10.42 -6.23
N THR A 3 0.03 10.01 -5.16
CA THR A 3 1.13 10.76 -4.57
C THR A 3 2.49 10.15 -4.90
N LYS A 4 3.55 10.89 -4.60
CA LYS A 4 4.93 10.54 -4.95
C LYS A 4 5.41 9.36 -4.10
N LEU A 5 6.01 8.36 -4.74
CA LEU A 5 6.71 7.28 -4.05
C LEU A 5 7.97 7.82 -3.35
N ILE A 6 8.13 7.51 -2.07
CA ILE A 6 9.27 7.95 -1.25
C ILE A 6 10.09 6.79 -0.69
N TYR A 7 9.52 5.58 -0.63
CA TYR A 7 10.21 4.37 -0.21
C TYR A 7 9.62 3.14 -0.88
N SER A 8 10.46 2.16 -1.18
CA SER A 8 10.06 0.85 -1.67
C SER A 8 11.00 -0.22 -1.15
N ASN A 9 10.46 -1.34 -0.71
CA ASN A 9 11.20 -2.51 -0.30
C ASN A 9 10.47 -3.78 -0.72
N ILE A 10 11.25 -4.79 -1.10
CA ILE A 10 10.77 -6.11 -1.49
C ILE A 10 11.66 -7.11 -0.74
N GLU A 11 11.03 -8.07 -0.07
CA GLU A 11 11.72 -9.13 0.66
C GLU A 11 11.24 -10.48 0.14
N ASP A 12 12.16 -11.28 -0.39
CA ASP A 12 11.86 -12.64 -0.82
C ASP A 12 11.54 -13.51 0.41
N SER A 13 10.46 -14.28 0.32
CA SER A 13 10.09 -15.27 1.31
C SER A 13 10.12 -16.66 0.68
N PRO A 14 10.85 -17.63 1.28
CA PRO A 14 10.79 -19.01 0.82
C PRO A 14 9.38 -19.61 0.98
N GLY A 15 8.50 -18.94 1.72
CA GLY A 15 7.15 -19.38 2.05
C GLY A 15 7.14 -20.56 3.02
N TYR A 16 5.93 -20.95 3.43
CA TYR A 16 5.72 -22.16 4.24
C TYR A 16 4.69 -23.06 3.53
N GLY A 17 5.17 -24.18 2.99
CA GLY A 17 4.31 -25.18 2.33
C GLY A 17 3.98 -24.85 0.87
N ALA A 18 3.04 -23.94 0.62
CA ALA A 18 2.40 -23.73 -0.69
C ALA A 18 3.28 -23.09 -1.79
N GLY A 19 4.52 -22.73 -1.46
CA GLY A 19 5.50 -22.17 -2.39
C GLY A 19 6.11 -20.86 -1.88
N SER A 20 7.17 -20.42 -2.56
CA SER A 20 7.82 -19.15 -2.30
C SER A 20 7.03 -17.97 -2.87
N GLY A 21 7.28 -16.79 -2.35
CA GLY A 21 6.78 -15.51 -2.84
C GLY A 21 7.59 -14.38 -2.26
N ASP A 22 6.99 -13.22 -2.10
CA ASP A 22 7.64 -12.03 -1.60
C ASP A 22 6.65 -11.17 -0.82
N THR A 23 7.19 -10.34 0.05
CA THR A 23 6.45 -9.25 0.68
C THR A 23 6.98 -7.93 0.15
N GLU A 24 6.08 -7.04 -0.24
CA GLU A 24 6.43 -5.73 -0.78
C GLU A 24 5.83 -4.63 0.09
N ARG A 25 6.60 -3.57 0.30
CA ARG A 25 6.15 -2.37 1.00
C ARG A 25 6.52 -1.12 0.23
N TYR A 26 5.52 -0.31 -0.06
CA TYR A 26 5.67 1.00 -0.68
C TYR A 26 5.16 2.08 0.26
N GLU A 27 5.93 3.15 0.38
CA GLU A 27 5.47 4.36 1.08
C GLU A 27 5.45 5.53 0.12
N TYR A 28 4.34 6.24 0.14
CA TYR A 28 4.10 7.41 -0.67
C TYR A 28 3.94 8.64 0.23
N GLU A 29 4.37 9.78 -0.26
CA GLU A 29 4.19 11.05 0.41
C GLU A 29 2.70 11.32 0.64
N CYS A 30 2.33 11.76 1.85
CA CYS A 30 0.98 12.23 2.11
C CYS A 30 0.75 13.58 1.40
N PRO A 31 -0.44 13.87 0.84
CA PRO A 31 -0.69 15.15 0.16
C PRO A 31 -0.46 16.39 1.04
N CYS A 32 -0.50 16.26 2.37
CA CYS A 32 -0.20 17.37 3.29
C CYS A 32 1.29 17.49 3.68
N GLY A 33 2.16 16.56 3.25
CA GLY A 33 3.59 16.52 3.57
C GLY A 33 3.94 16.07 5.00
N LYS A 34 2.97 15.82 5.89
CA LYS A 34 3.20 15.49 7.31
C LYS A 34 3.08 13.99 7.66
N GLY A 35 2.99 13.12 6.66
CA GLY A 35 2.80 11.69 6.88
C GLY A 35 2.99 10.91 5.59
N LYS A 36 2.44 9.70 5.54
CA LYS A 36 2.57 8.82 4.38
C LYS A 36 1.30 8.02 4.10
N ILE A 37 1.22 7.49 2.89
CA ILE A 37 0.31 6.41 2.51
C ILE A 37 1.19 5.17 2.40
N VAL A 38 0.73 4.07 2.98
CA VAL A 38 1.46 2.80 2.97
C VAL A 38 0.66 1.81 2.14
N GLU A 39 1.35 1.11 1.25
CA GLU A 39 0.81 0.02 0.44
C GLU A 39 1.67 -1.22 0.69
N GLU A 40 1.03 -2.32 1.05
CA GLU A 40 1.67 -3.59 1.40
C GLU A 40 1.08 -4.71 0.54
N HIS A 41 1.97 -5.58 0.05
CA HIS A 41 1.58 -6.78 -0.68
C HIS A 41 2.24 -7.98 -0.03
N ASP A 42 1.44 -8.98 0.30
CA ASP A 42 1.90 -10.34 0.53
C ASP A 42 1.62 -11.14 -0.73
N ASN A 43 2.66 -11.53 -1.46
CA ASN A 43 2.56 -12.33 -2.67
C ASN A 43 2.83 -13.82 -2.41
N ILE A 44 2.92 -14.24 -1.13
CA ILE A 44 3.18 -15.62 -0.75
C ILE A 44 1.95 -16.48 -1.07
N PRO A 45 2.10 -17.60 -1.78
CA PRO A 45 1.01 -18.54 -2.03
C PRO A 45 0.28 -18.94 -0.73
N GLY A 46 -1.04 -18.76 -0.71
CA GLY A 46 -1.88 -19.05 0.46
C GLY A 46 -2.06 -17.88 1.44
N PHE A 47 -1.26 -16.81 1.31
CA PHE A 47 -1.33 -15.60 2.16
C PHE A 47 -1.58 -14.33 1.35
N ARG A 48 -1.94 -14.47 0.06
CA ARG A 48 -2.10 -13.34 -0.87
C ARG A 48 -3.03 -12.27 -0.32
N ASP A 49 -2.44 -11.18 0.14
CA ASP A 49 -3.13 -10.04 0.74
C ASP A 49 -2.55 -8.73 0.24
N HIS A 50 -3.41 -7.72 0.11
CA HIS A 50 -3.06 -6.41 -0.43
C HIS A 50 -3.80 -5.35 0.37
N ASP A 51 -3.06 -4.52 1.08
CA ASP A 51 -3.62 -3.42 1.86
C ASP A 51 -3.00 -2.09 1.46
N VAL A 52 -3.82 -1.04 1.55
CA VAL A 52 -3.37 0.33 1.37
C VAL A 52 -4.09 1.22 2.36
N TYR A 53 -3.34 2.03 3.10
CA TYR A 53 -3.88 2.85 4.16
C TYR A 53 -3.19 4.21 4.30
N ILE A 54 -3.95 5.20 4.76
CA ILE A 54 -3.47 6.56 5.00
C ILE A 54 -2.89 6.64 6.42
N SER A 55 -1.57 6.61 6.53
CA SER A 55 -0.82 6.84 7.78
C SER A 55 -0.61 8.33 8.06
N CYS A 56 -1.71 9.10 8.00
CA CYS A 56 -1.75 10.51 8.37
C CYS A 56 -3.12 10.84 8.96
N GLU A 57 -3.16 11.30 10.22
CA GLU A 57 -4.41 11.55 10.93
C GLU A 57 -5.25 12.69 10.35
N GLU A 58 -4.61 13.71 9.79
CA GLU A 58 -5.30 14.83 9.15
C GLU A 58 -5.91 14.38 7.81
N CYS A 59 -5.14 13.69 6.97
CA CYS A 59 -5.57 13.30 5.64
C CYS A 59 -6.54 12.11 5.64
N ARG A 60 -6.49 11.18 6.60
CA ARG A 60 -7.50 10.10 6.70
C ARG A 60 -8.92 10.62 6.92
N LYS A 61 -9.06 11.83 7.47
CA LYS A 61 -10.36 12.50 7.69
C LYS A 61 -10.88 13.17 6.41
N LYS A 62 -9.96 13.64 5.55
CA LYS A 62 -10.28 14.40 4.33
C LYS A 62 -10.38 13.52 3.08
N TYR A 63 -9.62 12.44 3.04
CA TYR A 63 -9.49 11.57 1.89
C TYR A 63 -9.94 10.14 2.23
N THR A 64 -10.38 9.43 1.20
CA THR A 64 -10.54 7.98 1.17
C THR A 64 -9.65 7.40 0.08
N LEU A 65 -9.28 6.12 0.23
CA LEU A 65 -8.59 5.37 -0.80
C LEU A 65 -9.65 4.66 -1.65
N ASP A 66 -9.62 4.91 -2.96
CA ASP A 66 -10.37 4.16 -3.95
C ASP A 66 -9.46 3.08 -4.54
N THR A 67 -9.77 1.83 -4.22
CA THR A 67 -9.07 0.63 -4.71
C THR A 67 -9.85 -0.11 -5.81
N SER A 68 -10.96 0.46 -6.29
CA SER A 68 -11.83 -0.18 -7.28
C SER A 68 -11.18 -0.46 -8.63
N LYS A 69 -10.08 0.25 -8.94
CA LYS A 69 -9.30 0.09 -10.18
C LYS A 69 -8.29 -1.06 -10.14
N GLY A 70 -8.29 -1.83 -9.05
CA GLY A 70 -7.49 -3.03 -8.88
C GLY A 70 -6.25 -2.83 -8.01
N VAL A 71 -5.56 -3.96 -7.77
CA VAL A 71 -4.33 -4.03 -6.97
C VAL A 71 -3.29 -3.09 -7.59
N ARG A 72 -2.69 -2.23 -6.76
CA ARG A 72 -1.74 -1.16 -7.15
C ARG A 72 -2.30 0.02 -7.90
N ASN A 73 -3.60 0.10 -8.18
CA ASN A 73 -4.19 1.24 -8.90
C ASN A 73 -5.05 2.11 -7.99
N TRP A 74 -4.65 2.25 -6.72
CA TRP A 74 -5.37 3.08 -5.79
C TRP A 74 -5.22 4.57 -6.10
N GLU A 75 -6.23 5.33 -5.68
CA GLU A 75 -6.23 6.78 -5.72
C GLU A 75 -6.81 7.38 -4.44
N LEU A 76 -6.32 8.54 -4.04
CA LEU A 76 -7.02 9.36 -3.05
C LEU A 76 -8.19 10.09 -3.71
N ILE A 77 -9.35 10.03 -3.06
CA ILE A 77 -10.56 10.79 -3.36
C ILE A 77 -10.92 11.64 -2.14
N GLU A 78 -11.24 12.91 -2.35
CA GLU A 78 -11.76 13.79 -1.29
C GLU A 78 -13.14 13.35 -0.83
N LYS A 79 -13.38 13.42 0.48
CA LYS A 79 -14.67 13.10 1.11
C LYS A 79 -15.63 14.28 1.08
#